data_AF-A0A136MC15-F1
#
_entry.id   AF-A0A136MC15-F1
#
_cell.length_a   1.000
_cell.length_b   1.000
_cell.length_c   1.000
_cell.angle_alpha   90.00
_cell.angle_beta   90.00
_cell.angle_gamma   90.00
#
_symmetry.space_group_name_H-M   'P 1'
#
loop_
_entity.id
_entity.type
_entity.pdbx_description
1 polymer ?
#
loop_
_entity_poly.entity_id
_entity_poly.type
_entity_poly.pdbx_seq_one_letter_code
_entity_poly.pdbx_strand_id
1 'polypeptide(L)'
;RIVHQYQMQYFDEADEYDIAFYDPGGCMCEECRKGAIQCRELIKQTRDFSEIRDRVNPSARFGFWTWGVWRYERIHHYSLRDCLLPEIAKAFSGQTQNVVVIDSFHGDEGSTPFFEQAKELNFRTSNFVYQTNIEDGHVFLLPLLDFQQKWAQMAQSNRIDESFLMIMEVASKMPMAAFGAEYFWDADLRKETVVERYALQLTHQLDAASHLRDGFLWLDELTYKGATGNDDFNNVIHQMSASFDMAFELLPAEKRTQLQYLLTTARVYKLLAQAAQPRSSGDTQLFDKYKAEFIELTRQDPLFLHFSQNAAPLFFDRMVGWVSNGFRNGYF
;
A
#
# COMPACT_ATOMS: atom_id res chain seq x y z
N ARG A 1 -15.98 -11.02 21.11
CA ARG A 1 -16.73 -12.21 20.63
C ARG A 1 -18.05 -11.83 19.93
N ILE A 2 -19.04 -11.20 20.59
CA ILE A 2 -20.34 -10.87 19.96
C ILE A 2 -20.19 -9.95 18.71
N VAL A 3 -19.38 -8.88 18.81
CA VAL A 3 -19.16 -7.96 17.68
C VAL A 3 -18.55 -8.67 16.47
N HIS A 4 -17.49 -9.47 16.65
CA HIS A 4 -16.87 -10.24 15.55
C HIS A 4 -17.84 -11.23 14.91
N GLN A 5 -18.69 -11.88 15.70
CA GLN A 5 -19.71 -12.76 15.16
C GLN A 5 -20.69 -12.00 14.26
N TYR A 6 -21.18 -10.84 14.69
CA TYR A 6 -22.07 -10.03 13.84
C TYR A 6 -21.37 -9.52 12.57
N GLN A 7 -20.11 -9.12 12.67
CA GLN A 7 -19.32 -8.70 11.51
C GLN A 7 -19.14 -9.86 10.50
N MET A 8 -18.80 -11.05 10.97
CA MET A 8 -18.68 -12.23 10.10
C MET A 8 -20.03 -12.62 9.49
N GLN A 9 -21.12 -12.54 10.25
CA GLN A 9 -22.47 -12.81 9.75
C GLN A 9 -22.91 -11.81 8.67
N TYR A 10 -22.42 -10.56 8.75
CA TYR A 10 -22.67 -9.57 7.71
C TYR A 10 -21.93 -9.89 6.41
N PHE A 11 -20.77 -10.54 6.51
CA PHE A 11 -19.94 -10.99 5.38
C PHE A 11 -19.90 -12.52 5.32
N ASP A 12 -21.03 -13.19 5.43
CA ASP A 12 -21.10 -14.66 5.56
C ASP A 12 -20.68 -15.40 4.27
N GLU A 13 -20.70 -14.73 3.13
CA GLU A 13 -20.20 -15.24 1.84
C GLU A 13 -18.69 -15.04 1.62
N ALA A 14 -17.94 -14.53 2.60
CA ALA A 14 -16.50 -14.33 2.45
C ALA A 14 -15.74 -15.66 2.25
N ASP A 15 -14.76 -15.67 1.34
CA ASP A 15 -13.88 -16.83 1.11
C ASP A 15 -12.84 -17.01 2.24
N GLU A 16 -12.58 -15.97 3.02
CA GLU A 16 -11.56 -15.94 4.06
C GLU A 16 -11.88 -14.90 5.14
N TYR A 17 -11.58 -15.22 6.40
CA TYR A 17 -11.59 -14.25 7.49
C TYR A 17 -10.22 -14.18 8.15
N ASP A 18 -9.79 -12.96 8.36
CA ASP A 18 -8.46 -12.67 8.88
C ASP A 18 -8.48 -12.02 10.24
N ILE A 19 -7.50 -12.38 11.07
CA ILE A 19 -7.13 -11.61 12.26
C ILE A 19 -5.77 -10.94 12.05
N ALA A 20 -5.72 -9.61 12.21
CA ALA A 20 -4.48 -8.86 12.05
C ALA A 20 -3.84 -8.49 13.39
N PHE A 21 -2.63 -9.00 13.67
CA PHE A 21 -1.88 -8.68 14.88
C PHE A 21 -1.02 -7.43 14.70
N TYR A 22 -1.67 -6.25 14.68
CA TYR A 22 -0.99 -4.95 14.61
C TYR A 22 -0.13 -4.66 15.86
N ASP A 23 -0.60 -5.08 17.03
CA ASP A 23 0.10 -5.01 18.32
C ASP A 23 -0.05 -6.37 19.02
N PRO A 24 1.03 -7.04 19.46
CA PRO A 24 0.93 -8.29 20.20
C PRO A 24 0.23 -8.15 21.56
N GLY A 25 0.01 -6.93 22.02
CA GLY A 25 -0.71 -6.57 23.23
C GLY A 25 0.08 -6.82 24.52
N GLY A 26 -0.32 -6.12 25.59
CA GLY A 26 0.22 -6.31 26.93
C GLY A 26 1.62 -5.69 27.16
N CYS A 27 2.16 -5.90 28.36
CA CYS A 27 3.47 -5.37 28.74
C CYS A 27 4.58 -6.29 28.24
N MET A 28 5.49 -5.79 27.40
CA MET A 28 6.64 -6.54 26.89
C MET A 28 7.89 -6.40 27.79
N CYS A 29 7.75 -6.15 29.09
CA CYS A 29 8.90 -6.12 30.01
C CYS A 29 9.42 -7.53 30.30
N GLU A 30 10.64 -7.64 30.85
CA GLU A 30 11.28 -8.93 31.14
C GLU A 30 10.38 -9.86 31.98
N GLU A 31 9.72 -9.34 33.02
CA GLU A 31 8.81 -10.12 33.88
C GLU A 31 7.58 -10.62 33.14
N CYS A 32 6.95 -9.78 32.30
CA CYS A 32 5.75 -10.16 31.57
C CYS A 32 6.04 -11.10 30.39
N ARG A 33 7.28 -11.12 29.88
CA ARG A 33 7.74 -12.12 28.91
C ARG A 33 7.93 -13.50 29.55
N LYS A 34 8.17 -13.57 30.87
CA LYS A 34 8.32 -14.86 31.56
C LYS A 34 7.05 -15.68 31.37
N GLY A 35 7.23 -16.83 30.74
CA GLY A 35 6.14 -17.75 30.44
C GLY A 35 5.33 -17.40 29.19
N ALA A 36 5.77 -16.54 28.26
CA ALA A 36 5.12 -16.36 26.95
C ALA A 36 3.63 -15.94 27.04
N ILE A 37 3.31 -14.98 27.91
CA ILE A 37 1.93 -14.48 28.11
C ILE A 37 1.35 -13.95 26.80
N GLN A 38 2.09 -13.11 26.06
CA GLN A 38 1.65 -12.55 24.78
C GLN A 38 1.33 -13.65 23.78
N CYS A 39 2.22 -14.63 23.66
CA CYS A 39 2.02 -15.78 22.79
C CYS A 39 0.71 -16.49 23.11
N ARG A 40 0.47 -16.79 24.40
CA ARG A 40 -0.80 -17.41 24.84
C ARG A 40 -2.03 -16.59 24.51
N GLU A 41 -1.98 -15.27 24.69
CA GLU A 41 -3.12 -14.41 24.35
C GLU A 41 -3.37 -14.33 22.84
N LEU A 42 -2.33 -14.28 22.02
CA LEU A 42 -2.46 -14.33 20.55
C LEU A 42 -3.03 -15.67 20.09
N ILE A 43 -2.56 -16.79 20.66
CA ILE A 43 -3.11 -18.12 20.38
C ILE A 43 -4.58 -18.21 20.80
N LYS A 44 -4.93 -17.65 21.96
CA LYS A 44 -6.32 -17.60 22.43
C LYS A 44 -7.21 -16.79 21.50
N GLN A 45 -6.75 -15.62 21.03
CA GLN A 45 -7.48 -14.82 20.04
C GLN A 45 -7.66 -15.56 18.72
N THR A 46 -6.62 -16.24 18.24
CA THR A 46 -6.65 -17.08 17.02
C THR A 46 -7.72 -18.17 17.14
N ARG A 47 -7.75 -18.90 18.26
CA ARG A 47 -8.75 -19.94 18.53
C ARG A 47 -10.16 -19.38 18.61
N ASP A 48 -10.35 -18.35 19.43
CA ASP A 48 -11.64 -17.68 19.62
C ASP A 48 -12.22 -17.18 18.28
N PHE A 49 -11.36 -16.64 17.41
CA PHE A 49 -11.76 -16.13 16.11
C PHE A 49 -12.10 -17.26 15.13
N SER A 50 -11.27 -18.32 15.07
CA SER A 50 -11.58 -19.51 14.25
C SER A 50 -12.89 -20.16 14.67
N GLU A 51 -13.16 -20.30 15.98
CA GLU A 51 -14.42 -20.85 16.47
C GLU A 51 -15.65 -20.02 16.08
N ILE A 52 -15.49 -18.71 15.87
CA ILE A 52 -16.57 -17.86 15.34
C ILE A 52 -16.74 -18.14 13.85
N ARG A 53 -15.63 -18.15 13.08
CA ARG A 53 -15.62 -18.48 11.65
C ARG A 53 -16.28 -19.82 11.38
N ASP A 54 -15.89 -20.88 12.10
CA ASP A 54 -16.42 -22.24 11.93
C ASP A 54 -17.94 -22.32 12.17
N ARG A 55 -18.49 -21.42 12.99
CA ARG A 55 -19.94 -21.32 13.24
C ARG A 55 -20.69 -20.50 12.19
N VAL A 56 -20.04 -19.51 11.58
CA VAL A 56 -20.68 -18.60 10.61
C VAL A 56 -20.53 -19.15 9.19
N ASN A 57 -19.31 -19.45 8.77
CA ASN A 57 -18.98 -19.99 7.46
C ASN A 57 -17.77 -20.95 7.60
N PRO A 58 -18.01 -22.26 7.81
CA PRO A 58 -16.95 -23.26 7.94
C PRO A 58 -16.19 -23.54 6.63
N SER A 59 -16.68 -23.06 5.48
CA SER A 59 -15.95 -23.16 4.21
C SER A 59 -14.93 -22.04 3.99
N ALA A 60 -15.07 -20.91 4.67
CA ALA A 60 -14.10 -19.82 4.59
C ALA A 60 -12.75 -20.27 5.14
N ARG A 61 -11.65 -19.78 4.55
CA ARG A 61 -10.30 -19.94 5.11
C ARG A 61 -10.12 -19.06 6.36
N PHE A 62 -9.07 -19.35 7.12
CA PHE A 62 -8.67 -18.53 8.26
C PHE A 62 -7.26 -18.00 8.03
N GLY A 63 -7.11 -16.68 7.97
CA GLY A 63 -5.83 -16.01 7.87
C GLY A 63 -5.44 -15.32 9.17
N PHE A 64 -4.14 -15.20 9.41
CA PHE A 64 -3.64 -14.30 10.46
C PHE A 64 -2.41 -13.52 10.00
N TRP A 65 -2.38 -12.24 10.37
CA TRP A 65 -1.34 -11.33 9.92
C TRP A 65 -0.27 -11.17 10.98
N THR A 66 0.99 -11.38 10.58
CA THR A 66 2.16 -11.27 11.46
C THR A 66 2.96 -9.99 11.26
N TRP A 67 2.58 -9.16 10.29
CA TRP A 67 3.34 -7.97 9.92
C TRP A 67 3.62 -6.99 11.07
N GLY A 68 2.68 -6.73 11.97
CA GLY A 68 2.94 -5.81 13.09
C GLY A 68 3.96 -6.36 14.08
N VAL A 69 4.07 -7.69 14.19
CA VAL A 69 4.78 -8.38 15.27
C VAL A 69 6.28 -8.12 15.22
N TRP A 70 6.92 -8.20 14.05
CA TRP A 70 8.38 -8.07 13.93
C TRP A 70 8.90 -6.75 14.50
N ARG A 71 8.13 -5.66 14.37
CA ARG A 71 8.50 -4.33 14.86
C ARG A 71 8.64 -4.35 16.38
N TYR A 72 7.70 -4.99 17.07
CA TYR A 72 7.74 -5.12 18.53
C TYR A 72 8.86 -6.06 18.97
N GLU A 73 9.07 -7.17 18.27
CA GLU A 73 10.16 -8.10 18.58
C GLU A 73 11.53 -7.42 18.52
N ARG A 74 11.73 -6.55 17.53
CA ARG A 74 12.96 -5.75 17.38
C ARG A 74 13.14 -4.75 18.53
N ILE A 75 12.11 -3.94 18.82
CA ILE A 75 12.15 -2.92 19.89
C ILE A 75 12.43 -3.56 21.25
N HIS A 76 11.90 -4.76 21.46
CA HIS A 76 11.93 -5.41 22.74
C HIS A 76 13.01 -6.49 22.86
N HIS A 77 13.66 -6.91 21.77
CA HIS A 77 14.57 -8.07 21.75
C HIS A 77 13.88 -9.34 22.31
N TYR A 78 12.69 -9.64 21.81
CA TYR A 78 11.92 -10.82 22.19
C TYR A 78 11.30 -11.47 20.97
N SER A 79 11.53 -12.77 20.78
CA SER A 79 11.03 -13.54 19.64
C SER A 79 9.67 -14.16 19.99
N LEU A 80 8.58 -13.47 19.65
CA LEU A 80 7.22 -14.01 19.68
C LEU A 80 7.02 -15.09 18.59
N ARG A 81 7.72 -14.95 17.46
CA ARG A 81 7.65 -15.83 16.31
C ARG A 81 8.02 -17.28 16.63
N ASP A 82 8.98 -17.49 17.53
CA ASP A 82 9.47 -18.81 17.91
C ASP A 82 8.39 -19.68 18.60
N CYS A 83 7.39 -19.06 19.23
CA CYS A 83 6.31 -19.78 19.89
C CYS A 83 4.97 -19.71 19.14
N LEU A 84 4.72 -18.64 18.38
CA LEU A 84 3.42 -18.38 17.78
C LEU A 84 3.03 -19.44 16.74
N LEU A 85 3.85 -19.62 15.69
CA LEU A 85 3.51 -20.58 14.63
C LEU A 85 3.42 -22.03 15.13
N PRO A 86 4.35 -22.55 15.95
CA PRO A 86 4.23 -23.92 16.46
C PRO A 86 2.96 -24.16 17.28
N GLU A 87 2.57 -23.21 18.12
CA GLU A 87 1.36 -23.36 18.94
C GLU A 87 0.07 -23.17 18.13
N ILE A 88 0.07 -22.32 17.11
CA ILE A 88 -1.03 -22.27 16.13
C ILE A 88 -1.09 -23.61 15.39
N ALA A 89 0.04 -24.14 14.88
CA ALA A 89 0.06 -25.42 14.17
C ALA A 89 -0.50 -26.55 15.03
N LYS A 90 -0.15 -26.57 16.32
CA LYS A 90 -0.70 -27.49 17.31
C LYS A 90 -2.20 -27.27 17.52
N ALA A 91 -2.67 -26.03 17.61
CA ALA A 91 -4.09 -25.71 17.75
C ALA A 91 -4.92 -26.21 16.56
N PHE A 92 -4.36 -26.20 15.36
CA PHE A 92 -5.02 -26.65 14.13
C PHE A 92 -4.68 -28.11 13.72
N SER A 93 -3.84 -28.81 14.49
CA SER A 93 -3.62 -30.29 14.48
C SER A 93 -3.85 -30.99 13.13
N GLY A 94 -3.00 -30.71 12.14
CA GLY A 94 -3.04 -31.34 10.81
C GLY A 94 -3.91 -30.63 9.77
N GLN A 95 -4.56 -29.53 10.14
CA GLN A 95 -5.35 -28.66 9.25
C GLN A 95 -4.62 -27.34 8.94
N THR A 96 -3.30 -27.29 9.11
CA THR A 96 -2.50 -26.07 8.87
C THR A 96 -2.61 -25.56 7.43
N GLN A 97 -2.92 -26.43 6.47
CA GLN A 97 -3.20 -26.05 5.07
C GLN A 97 -4.49 -25.22 4.90
N ASN A 98 -5.40 -25.22 5.87
CA ASN A 98 -6.59 -24.37 5.88
C ASN A 98 -6.34 -23.02 6.56
N VAL A 99 -5.10 -22.79 7.03
CA VAL A 99 -4.67 -21.60 7.72
C VAL A 99 -3.64 -20.86 6.87
N VAL A 100 -3.87 -19.57 6.67
CA VAL A 100 -3.00 -18.70 5.88
C VAL A 100 -2.17 -17.81 6.81
N VAL A 101 -0.85 -17.86 6.65
CA VAL A 101 0.08 -16.91 7.30
C VAL A 101 0.25 -15.72 6.36
N ILE A 102 -0.21 -14.56 6.79
CA ILE A 102 -0.20 -13.33 6.00
C ILE A 102 0.93 -12.41 6.50
N ASP A 103 1.89 -12.10 5.63
CA ASP A 103 3.03 -11.24 5.97
C ASP A 103 3.48 -10.39 4.77
N SER A 104 4.52 -9.58 4.93
CA SER A 104 5.09 -8.78 3.83
C SER A 104 6.61 -8.86 3.82
N PHE A 105 7.19 -8.77 2.62
CA PHE A 105 8.62 -8.83 2.35
C PHE A 105 9.41 -7.58 2.78
N HIS A 106 9.02 -6.91 3.87
CA HIS A 106 9.64 -5.65 4.29
C HIS A 106 11.17 -5.74 4.29
N GLY A 107 11.79 -4.67 3.78
CA GLY A 107 13.24 -4.57 3.60
C GLY A 107 13.98 -4.03 4.81
N ASP A 108 13.33 -3.92 5.97
CA ASP A 108 13.96 -3.41 7.17
C ASP A 108 14.87 -4.46 7.80
N GLU A 109 15.98 -4.00 8.38
CA GLU A 109 16.86 -4.87 9.14
C GLU A 109 16.08 -5.51 10.31
N GLY A 110 15.95 -6.84 10.27
CA GLY A 110 15.22 -7.63 11.26
C GLY A 110 13.77 -7.96 10.90
N SER A 111 13.22 -7.43 9.81
CA SER A 111 11.88 -7.79 9.30
C SER A 111 11.93 -9.04 8.40
N THR A 112 12.45 -10.15 8.94
CA THR A 112 12.38 -11.45 8.24
C THR A 112 10.92 -11.94 8.25
N PRO A 113 10.29 -12.12 7.08
CA PRO A 113 8.90 -12.57 7.02
C PRO A 113 8.77 -14.02 7.51
N PHE A 114 7.59 -14.38 7.99
CA PHE A 114 7.31 -15.71 8.56
C PHE A 114 7.26 -16.86 7.54
N PHE A 115 7.44 -16.58 6.25
CA PHE A 115 7.15 -17.52 5.17
C PHE A 115 7.92 -18.84 5.23
N GLU A 116 9.22 -18.83 5.57
CA GLU A 116 9.98 -20.09 5.66
C GLU A 116 9.48 -21.00 6.79
N GLN A 117 9.34 -20.46 8.00
CA GLN A 117 8.81 -21.21 9.15
C GLN A 117 7.35 -21.64 8.94
N ALA A 118 6.55 -20.81 8.27
CA ALA A 118 5.18 -21.16 7.90
C ALA A 118 5.14 -22.37 6.96
N LYS A 119 6.01 -22.41 5.94
CA LYS A 119 6.15 -23.54 5.01
C LYS A 119 6.64 -24.80 5.73
N GLU A 120 7.62 -24.70 6.63
CA GLU A 120 8.10 -25.84 7.43
C GLU A 120 6.99 -26.48 8.27
N LEU A 121 6.05 -25.68 8.76
CA LEU A 121 4.89 -26.12 9.53
C LEU A 121 3.66 -26.41 8.66
N ASN A 122 3.84 -26.44 7.33
CA ASN A 122 2.81 -26.77 6.35
C ASN A 122 1.59 -25.83 6.43
N PHE A 123 1.81 -24.54 6.68
CA PHE A 123 0.80 -23.50 6.47
C PHE A 123 0.75 -23.06 5.01
N ARG A 124 -0.37 -22.47 4.59
CA ARG A 124 -0.40 -21.64 3.38
C ARG A 124 0.18 -20.27 3.69
N THR A 125 0.72 -19.62 2.68
CA THR A 125 1.39 -18.34 2.79
C THR A 125 0.76 -17.33 1.85
N SER A 126 0.44 -16.16 2.36
CA SER A 126 0.04 -15.01 1.56
C SER A 126 0.96 -13.86 1.84
N ASN A 127 1.41 -13.19 0.77
CA ASN A 127 2.01 -11.87 0.96
C ASN A 127 0.98 -10.79 0.68
N PHE A 128 1.14 -9.65 1.34
CA PHE A 128 0.44 -8.43 0.98
C PHE A 128 1.42 -7.37 0.53
N VAL A 129 0.97 -6.57 -0.44
CA VAL A 129 1.69 -5.40 -0.92
C VAL A 129 1.02 -4.16 -0.34
N TYR A 130 1.79 -3.34 0.38
CA TYR A 130 1.31 -2.13 1.03
C TYR A 130 1.96 -0.90 0.40
N GLN A 131 1.16 -0.10 -0.33
CA GLN A 131 1.66 1.03 -1.11
C GLN A 131 1.70 2.35 -0.34
N THR A 132 0.70 2.59 0.51
CA THR A 132 0.61 3.78 1.39
C THR A 132 -0.04 3.41 2.71
N ASN A 133 0.43 3.97 3.83
CA ASN A 133 -0.24 3.74 5.11
C ASN A 133 -1.65 4.32 5.09
N ILE A 134 -2.60 3.66 5.73
CA ILE A 134 -3.93 4.24 5.98
C ILE A 134 -3.84 5.51 6.82
N GLU A 135 -2.87 5.55 7.73
CA GLU A 135 -2.60 6.68 8.63
C GLU A 135 -1.99 7.89 7.90
N ASP A 136 -1.49 7.65 6.69
CA ASP A 136 -0.86 8.65 5.86
C ASP A 136 -1.89 9.52 5.13
N GLY A 137 -3.12 9.02 4.91
CA GLY A 137 -4.19 9.82 4.30
C GLY A 137 -3.88 10.28 2.87
N HIS A 138 -2.92 9.63 2.19
CA HIS A 138 -2.56 9.97 0.83
C HIS A 138 -3.69 9.61 -0.12
N VAL A 139 -4.23 10.57 -0.87
CA VAL A 139 -5.37 10.34 -1.78
C VAL A 139 -4.99 10.35 -3.26
N PHE A 140 -3.76 10.69 -3.62
CA PHE A 140 -3.35 10.78 -5.03
C PHE A 140 -2.77 9.45 -5.53
N LEU A 141 -2.77 9.27 -6.85
CA LEU A 141 -2.12 8.13 -7.50
C LEU A 141 -0.62 8.12 -7.18
N LEU A 142 -0.11 6.97 -6.73
CA LEU A 142 1.31 6.66 -6.55
C LEU A 142 1.63 5.39 -7.33
N PRO A 143 2.20 5.48 -8.54
CA PRO A 143 2.40 4.30 -9.39
C PRO A 143 3.26 3.21 -8.73
N LEU A 144 4.39 3.55 -8.10
CA LEU A 144 5.27 2.61 -7.38
C LEU A 144 5.58 1.33 -8.18
N LEU A 145 5.87 1.47 -9.48
CA LEU A 145 5.94 0.36 -10.43
C LEU A 145 7.08 -0.61 -10.08
N ASP A 146 8.28 -0.08 -9.84
CA ASP A 146 9.45 -0.89 -9.47
C ASP A 146 9.25 -1.60 -8.11
N PHE A 147 8.53 -0.94 -7.18
CA PHE A 147 8.19 -1.53 -5.88
C PHE A 147 7.21 -2.70 -6.05
N GLN A 148 6.13 -2.52 -6.82
CA GLN A 148 5.16 -3.58 -7.06
C GLN A 148 5.78 -4.76 -7.80
N GLN A 149 6.60 -4.49 -8.82
CA GLN A 149 7.33 -5.52 -9.56
C GLN A 149 8.24 -6.33 -8.62
N LYS A 150 9.06 -5.64 -7.82
CA LYS A 150 9.95 -6.30 -6.87
C LYS A 150 9.17 -7.21 -5.91
N TRP A 151 8.03 -6.75 -5.38
CA TRP A 151 7.21 -7.58 -4.49
C TRP A 151 6.66 -8.82 -5.18
N ALA A 152 6.16 -8.69 -6.42
CA ALA A 152 5.69 -9.84 -7.20
C ALA A 152 6.81 -10.86 -7.49
N GLN A 153 8.01 -10.38 -7.83
CA GLN A 153 9.18 -11.25 -8.04
C GLN A 153 9.60 -11.94 -6.74
N MET A 154 9.58 -11.23 -5.60
CA MET A 154 9.85 -11.83 -4.30
C MET A 154 8.82 -12.88 -3.91
N ALA A 155 7.54 -12.65 -4.20
CA ALA A 155 6.48 -13.63 -3.99
C ALA A 155 6.76 -14.92 -4.78
N GLN A 156 7.08 -14.77 -6.06
CA GLN A 156 7.39 -15.87 -6.95
C GLN A 156 8.64 -16.64 -6.50
N SER A 157 9.73 -15.93 -6.16
CA SER A 157 10.99 -16.55 -5.75
C SER A 157 10.88 -17.32 -4.44
N ASN A 158 10.03 -16.85 -3.51
CA ASN A 158 9.80 -17.49 -2.22
C ASN A 158 8.67 -18.54 -2.25
N ARG A 159 8.05 -18.75 -3.42
CA ARG A 159 6.94 -19.68 -3.65
C ARG A 159 5.77 -19.42 -2.71
N ILE A 160 5.37 -18.15 -2.60
CA ILE A 160 4.20 -17.77 -1.82
C ILE A 160 2.93 -18.25 -2.55
N ASP A 161 1.96 -18.79 -1.81
CA ASP A 161 0.75 -19.38 -2.39
C ASP A 161 -0.17 -18.32 -2.99
N GLU A 162 -0.25 -17.13 -2.38
CA GLU A 162 -1.05 -16.02 -2.88
C GLU A 162 -0.43 -14.65 -2.57
N SER A 163 -0.79 -13.66 -3.38
CA SER A 163 -0.39 -12.26 -3.21
C SER A 163 -1.61 -11.40 -3.37
N PHE A 164 -1.77 -10.38 -2.54
CA PHE A 164 -2.81 -9.38 -2.75
C PHE A 164 -2.30 -7.97 -2.51
N LEU A 165 -2.93 -7.03 -3.19
CA LEU A 165 -2.62 -5.62 -3.10
C LEU A 165 -3.62 -4.98 -2.14
N MET A 166 -3.13 -4.40 -1.03
CA MET A 166 -4.01 -3.65 -0.15
C MET A 166 -4.20 -2.24 -0.71
N ILE A 167 -5.45 -1.92 -1.05
CA ILE A 167 -5.83 -0.64 -1.64
C ILE A 167 -6.80 0.05 -0.68
N MET A 168 -6.52 1.31 -0.35
CA MET A 168 -7.54 2.16 0.26
C MET A 168 -8.56 2.54 -0.82
N GLU A 169 -9.85 2.34 -0.54
CA GLU A 169 -10.98 2.59 -1.44
C GLU A 169 -11.12 4.08 -1.82
N VAL A 170 -10.19 4.59 -2.62
CA VAL A 170 -10.22 5.93 -3.20
C VAL A 170 -10.04 5.78 -4.71
N ALA A 171 -11.02 6.24 -5.48
CA ALA A 171 -11.07 5.97 -6.92
C ALA A 171 -9.81 6.45 -7.68
N SER A 172 -9.15 7.50 -7.17
CA SER A 172 -7.89 8.04 -7.70
C SER A 172 -6.73 7.04 -7.66
N LYS A 173 -6.80 6.02 -6.79
CA LYS A 173 -5.80 4.97 -6.64
C LYS A 173 -6.11 3.70 -7.43
N MET A 174 -7.27 3.61 -8.09
CA MET A 174 -7.61 2.44 -8.91
C MET A 174 -6.57 2.08 -9.99
N PRO A 175 -5.82 3.03 -10.61
CA PRO A 175 -4.73 2.66 -11.50
C PRO A 175 -3.68 1.74 -10.84
N MET A 176 -3.46 1.90 -9.53
CA MET A 176 -2.50 1.07 -8.78
C MET A 176 -2.95 -0.38 -8.72
N ALA A 177 -4.26 -0.64 -8.67
CA ALA A 177 -4.83 -1.98 -8.76
C ALA A 177 -4.50 -2.63 -10.10
N ALA A 178 -4.66 -1.87 -11.20
CA ALA A 178 -4.39 -2.37 -12.54
C ALA A 178 -2.90 -2.67 -12.73
N PHE A 179 -2.01 -1.80 -12.25
CA PHE A 179 -0.56 -2.04 -12.30
C PHE A 179 -0.17 -3.29 -11.49
N GLY A 180 -0.70 -3.42 -10.27
CA GLY A 180 -0.39 -4.55 -9.40
C GLY A 180 -0.90 -5.87 -9.96
N ALA A 181 -2.09 -5.86 -10.56
CA ALA A 181 -2.68 -7.04 -11.20
C ALA A 181 -1.82 -7.56 -12.36
N GLU A 182 -1.25 -6.67 -13.20
CA GLU A 182 -0.34 -7.09 -14.28
C GLU A 182 0.91 -7.77 -13.71
N TYR A 183 1.50 -7.24 -12.63
CA TYR A 183 2.67 -7.86 -12.00
C TYR A 183 2.36 -9.16 -11.25
N PHE A 184 1.18 -9.29 -10.64
CA PHE A 184 0.75 -10.55 -10.04
C PHE A 184 0.47 -11.63 -11.08
N TRP A 185 0.10 -11.22 -12.30
CA TRP A 185 -0.03 -12.14 -13.43
C TRP A 185 1.33 -12.54 -14.02
N ASP A 186 2.22 -11.56 -14.21
CA ASP A 186 3.57 -11.75 -14.74
C ASP A 186 4.56 -10.78 -14.09
N ALA A 187 5.32 -11.30 -13.13
CA ALA A 187 6.26 -10.54 -12.31
C ALA A 187 7.46 -9.97 -13.11
N ASP A 188 7.72 -10.50 -14.31
CA ASP A 188 8.85 -10.09 -15.15
C ASP A 188 8.46 -9.05 -16.22
N LEU A 189 7.21 -8.58 -16.22
CA LEU A 189 6.78 -7.52 -17.12
C LEU A 189 7.61 -6.24 -16.92
N ARG A 190 8.02 -5.63 -18.03
CA ARG A 190 8.62 -4.29 -17.98
C ARG A 190 7.57 -3.26 -17.58
N LYS A 191 7.93 -2.29 -16.75
CA LYS A 191 7.00 -1.24 -16.30
C LYS A 191 6.38 -0.44 -17.44
N GLU A 192 7.14 -0.21 -18.53
CA GLU A 192 6.65 0.46 -19.73
C GLU A 192 5.48 -0.32 -20.36
N THR A 193 5.56 -1.66 -20.38
CA THR A 193 4.49 -2.51 -20.90
C THR A 193 3.22 -2.40 -20.04
N VAL A 194 3.38 -2.40 -18.71
CA VAL A 194 2.26 -2.31 -17.76
C VAL A 194 1.51 -0.98 -17.94
N VAL A 195 2.24 0.15 -17.94
CA VAL A 195 1.60 1.47 -18.09
C VAL A 195 1.08 1.71 -19.51
N GLU A 196 1.71 1.14 -20.55
CA GLU A 196 1.24 1.23 -21.94
C GLU A 196 -0.12 0.55 -22.12
N ARG A 197 -0.28 -0.68 -21.60
CA ARG A 197 -1.55 -1.42 -21.67
C ARG A 197 -2.67 -0.66 -20.96
N TYR A 198 -2.40 -0.17 -19.75
CA TYR A 198 -3.37 0.60 -18.99
C TYR A 198 -3.72 1.93 -19.68
N ALA A 199 -2.73 2.66 -20.19
CA ALA A 199 -2.97 3.91 -20.91
C ALA A 199 -3.80 3.69 -22.18
N LEU A 200 -3.54 2.63 -22.93
CA LEU A 200 -4.34 2.27 -24.12
C LEU A 200 -5.77 1.88 -23.75
N GLN A 201 -5.95 1.14 -22.65
CA GLN A 201 -7.28 0.78 -22.14
C GLN A 201 -8.10 2.01 -21.75
N LEU A 202 -7.49 3.02 -21.13
CA LEU A 202 -8.19 4.23 -20.72
C LEU A 202 -8.57 5.14 -21.89
N THR A 203 -7.64 5.34 -22.81
CA THR A 203 -7.72 6.36 -23.86
C THR A 203 -8.38 5.87 -25.14
N HIS A 204 -8.24 4.57 -25.45
CA HIS A 204 -8.59 3.98 -26.75
C HIS A 204 -7.99 4.72 -27.97
N GLN A 205 -6.89 5.46 -27.78
CA GLN A 205 -6.22 6.24 -28.81
C GLN A 205 -4.71 6.15 -28.63
N LEU A 206 -3.98 5.73 -29.67
CA LEU A 206 -2.54 5.44 -29.57
C LEU A 206 -1.71 6.67 -29.16
N ASP A 207 -1.97 7.83 -29.77
CA ASP A 207 -1.19 9.05 -29.49
C ASP A 207 -1.41 9.53 -28.05
N ALA A 208 -2.68 9.60 -27.61
CA ALA A 208 -3.00 9.94 -26.22
C ALA A 208 -2.46 8.90 -25.22
N ALA A 209 -2.52 7.60 -25.57
CA ALA A 209 -1.97 6.52 -24.75
C ALA A 209 -0.45 6.65 -24.57
N SER A 210 0.29 6.99 -25.64
CA SER A 210 1.74 7.17 -25.56
C SER A 210 2.11 8.30 -24.60
N HIS A 211 1.44 9.45 -24.69
CA HIS A 211 1.68 10.56 -23.76
C HIS A 211 1.24 10.22 -22.34
N LEU A 212 0.12 9.53 -22.16
CA LEU A 212 -0.34 9.12 -20.83
C LEU A 212 0.60 8.09 -20.17
N ARG A 213 1.13 7.13 -20.95
CA ARG A 213 2.17 6.19 -20.53
C ARG A 213 3.40 6.95 -20.02
N ASP A 214 3.91 7.90 -20.80
CA ASP A 214 5.08 8.69 -20.41
C ASP A 214 4.79 9.51 -19.15
N GLY A 215 3.60 10.09 -19.03
CA GLY A 215 3.13 10.77 -17.82
C GLY A 215 3.19 9.87 -16.58
N PHE A 216 2.71 8.62 -16.68
CA PHE A 216 2.80 7.66 -15.57
C PHE A 216 4.24 7.29 -15.20
N LEU A 217 5.13 7.10 -16.17
CA LEU A 217 6.53 6.80 -15.92
C LEU A 217 7.25 7.97 -15.23
N TRP A 218 6.98 9.20 -15.65
CA TRP A 218 7.54 10.38 -14.97
C TRP A 218 6.95 10.60 -13.59
N LEU A 219 5.66 10.30 -13.39
CA LEU A 219 5.03 10.33 -12.07
C LEU A 219 5.63 9.25 -11.14
N ASP A 220 5.89 8.06 -11.66
CA ASP A 220 6.57 6.99 -10.92
C ASP A 220 7.97 7.43 -10.50
N GLU A 221 8.77 7.95 -11.43
CA GLU A 221 10.12 8.47 -11.17
C GLU A 221 10.09 9.58 -10.10
N LEU A 222 9.16 10.53 -10.23
CA LEU A 222 8.97 11.63 -9.29
C LEU A 222 8.65 11.12 -7.88
N THR A 223 7.70 10.20 -7.78
CA THR A 223 7.17 9.72 -6.50
C THR A 223 8.09 8.69 -5.84
N TYR A 224 8.80 7.90 -6.62
CA TYR A 224 9.74 6.90 -6.14
C TYR A 224 11.05 7.52 -5.64
N LYS A 225 11.67 8.41 -6.44
CA LYS A 225 12.97 9.00 -6.10
C LYS A 225 12.88 10.30 -5.31
N GLY A 226 11.79 11.05 -5.46
CA GLY A 226 11.60 12.35 -4.82
C GLY A 226 12.52 13.45 -5.34
N ALA A 227 12.45 14.62 -4.69
CA ALA A 227 13.26 15.79 -5.04
C ALA A 227 14.75 15.61 -4.74
N THR A 228 15.07 15.08 -3.57
CA THR A 228 16.47 14.88 -3.13
C THR A 228 17.17 13.77 -3.90
N GLY A 229 16.40 12.89 -4.55
CA GLY A 229 16.90 11.74 -5.27
C GLY A 229 17.08 11.91 -6.78
N ASN A 230 16.74 13.07 -7.34
CA ASN A 230 16.77 13.35 -8.77
C ASN A 230 17.68 14.55 -9.08
N ASP A 231 18.78 14.30 -9.79
CA ASP A 231 19.73 15.35 -10.20
C ASP A 231 19.09 16.38 -11.16
N ASP A 232 18.04 15.98 -11.88
CA ASP A 232 17.28 16.82 -12.82
C ASP A 232 15.79 16.85 -12.49
N PHE A 233 15.48 17.08 -11.21
CA PHE A 233 14.12 17.08 -10.69
C PHE A 233 13.16 18.02 -11.44
N ASN A 234 13.65 19.20 -11.86
CA ASN A 234 12.84 20.16 -12.60
C ASN A 234 12.41 19.62 -13.98
N ASN A 235 13.29 18.91 -14.68
CA ASN A 235 12.94 18.26 -15.94
C ASN A 235 11.92 17.14 -15.71
N VAL A 236 12.08 16.31 -14.67
CA VAL A 236 11.08 15.27 -14.34
C VAL A 236 9.68 15.87 -14.18
N ILE A 237 9.55 16.97 -13.41
CA ILE A 237 8.26 17.67 -13.22
C ILE A 237 7.74 18.22 -14.55
N HIS A 238 8.62 18.80 -15.37
CA HIS A 238 8.26 19.38 -16.66
C HIS A 238 7.75 18.30 -17.63
N GLN A 239 8.49 17.20 -17.79
CA GLN A 239 8.14 16.09 -18.66
C GLN A 239 6.84 15.41 -18.20
N MET A 240 6.68 15.18 -16.89
CA MET A 240 5.43 14.67 -16.32
C MET A 240 4.25 15.56 -16.71
N SER A 241 4.35 16.87 -16.45
CA SER A 241 3.26 17.81 -16.71
C SER A 241 2.92 17.89 -18.19
N ALA A 242 3.93 18.04 -19.05
CA ALA A 242 3.76 18.13 -20.49
C ALA A 242 3.13 16.86 -21.07
N SER A 243 3.52 15.69 -20.57
CA SER A 243 2.95 14.40 -21.01
C SER A 243 1.47 14.27 -20.65
N PHE A 244 1.08 14.63 -19.41
CA PHE A 244 -0.34 14.62 -19.03
C PHE A 244 -1.15 15.70 -19.76
N ASP A 245 -0.64 16.93 -19.90
CA ASP A 245 -1.36 17.99 -20.62
C ASP A 245 -1.60 17.57 -22.09
N MET A 246 -0.57 17.07 -22.79
CA MET A 246 -0.68 16.60 -24.18
C MET A 246 -1.64 15.40 -24.33
N ALA A 247 -1.57 14.43 -23.42
CA ALA A 247 -2.52 13.31 -23.42
C ALA A 247 -3.97 13.82 -23.35
N PHE A 248 -4.24 14.82 -22.51
CA PHE A 248 -5.58 15.37 -22.34
C PHE A 248 -6.01 16.26 -23.51
N GLU A 249 -5.11 17.00 -24.14
CA GLU A 249 -5.41 17.78 -25.36
C GLU A 249 -5.93 16.89 -26.50
N LEU A 250 -5.40 15.66 -26.60
CA LEU A 250 -5.80 14.69 -27.62
C LEU A 250 -7.12 13.95 -27.28
N LEU A 251 -7.54 13.95 -26.01
CA LEU A 251 -8.71 13.20 -25.57
C LEU A 251 -10.05 13.90 -25.94
N PRO A 252 -11.08 13.12 -26.34
CA PRO A 252 -12.44 13.61 -26.44
C PRO A 252 -12.91 14.25 -25.13
N ALA A 253 -13.79 15.25 -25.20
CA ALA A 253 -14.25 16.00 -24.02
C ALA A 253 -14.81 15.10 -22.91
N GLU A 254 -15.60 14.08 -23.27
CA GLU A 254 -16.14 13.10 -22.32
C GLU A 254 -15.03 12.36 -21.56
N LYS A 255 -14.00 11.89 -22.27
CA LYS A 255 -12.87 11.18 -21.67
C LYS A 255 -12.00 12.09 -20.81
N ARG A 256 -11.82 13.36 -21.20
CA ARG A 256 -11.15 14.36 -20.35
C ARG A 256 -11.86 14.51 -19.00
N THR A 257 -13.18 14.60 -18.99
CA THR A 257 -13.96 14.70 -17.75
C THR A 257 -13.82 13.44 -16.89
N GLN A 258 -13.91 12.25 -17.49
CA GLN A 258 -13.76 10.97 -16.77
C GLN A 258 -12.38 10.81 -16.14
N LEU A 259 -11.34 11.27 -16.82
CA LEU A 259 -9.94 11.08 -16.40
C LEU A 259 -9.35 12.30 -15.68
N GLN A 260 -10.12 13.38 -15.48
CA GLN A 260 -9.64 14.66 -14.93
C GLN A 260 -8.78 14.50 -13.68
N TYR A 261 -9.10 13.54 -12.81
CA TYR A 261 -8.33 13.24 -11.60
C TYR A 261 -6.87 12.87 -11.84
N LEU A 262 -6.51 12.28 -12.98
CA LEU A 262 -5.13 11.99 -13.35
C LEU A 262 -4.36 13.28 -13.63
N LEU A 263 -4.96 14.19 -14.39
CA LEU A 263 -4.38 15.50 -14.67
C LEU A 263 -4.27 16.35 -13.40
N THR A 264 -5.30 16.34 -12.56
CA THR A 264 -5.28 16.97 -11.23
C THR A 264 -4.17 16.39 -10.37
N THR A 265 -3.99 15.07 -10.36
CA THR A 265 -2.91 14.40 -9.63
C THR A 265 -1.54 14.88 -10.10
N ALA A 266 -1.27 14.91 -11.41
CA ALA A 266 0.00 15.37 -11.95
C ALA A 266 0.29 16.84 -11.56
N ARG A 267 -0.72 17.70 -11.64
CA ARG A 267 -0.60 19.12 -11.25
C ARG A 267 -0.38 19.29 -9.74
N VAL A 268 -1.01 18.45 -8.92
CA VAL A 268 -0.77 18.41 -7.48
C VAL A 268 0.69 18.05 -7.21
N TYR A 269 1.22 17.00 -7.84
CA TYR A 269 2.61 16.60 -7.64
C TYR A 269 3.61 17.67 -8.09
N LYS A 270 3.32 18.37 -9.18
CA LYS A 270 4.08 19.56 -9.58
C LYS A 270 4.10 20.62 -8.48
N LEU A 271 2.95 20.97 -7.89
CA LEU A 271 2.87 21.96 -6.81
C LEU A 271 3.62 21.50 -5.56
N LEU A 272 3.43 20.24 -5.15
CA LEU A 272 4.12 19.67 -3.98
C LEU A 272 5.64 19.67 -4.19
N ALA A 273 6.09 19.33 -5.39
CA ALA A 273 7.50 19.37 -5.77
C ALA A 273 8.07 20.79 -5.74
N GLN A 274 7.33 21.78 -6.25
CA GLN A 274 7.73 23.19 -6.20
C GLN A 274 7.76 23.75 -4.76
N ALA A 275 6.90 23.23 -3.88
CA ALA A 275 6.85 23.61 -2.47
C ALA A 275 8.01 23.02 -1.62
N ALA A 276 8.73 22.00 -2.13
CA ALA A 276 9.85 21.38 -1.44
C ALA A 276 10.98 22.38 -1.14
N GLN A 277 11.33 23.25 -2.11
CA GLN A 277 12.39 24.23 -1.93
C GLN A 277 12.03 25.28 -0.85
N PRO A 278 10.89 26.02 -0.93
CA PRO A 278 10.47 26.96 0.12
C PRO A 278 10.40 26.34 1.51
N ARG A 279 9.94 25.09 1.60
CA ARG A 279 9.91 24.34 2.87
C ARG A 279 11.30 24.19 3.45
N SER A 280 12.28 23.78 2.64
CA SER A 280 13.67 23.59 3.08
C SER A 280 14.39 24.89 3.41
N SER A 281 14.06 25.99 2.71
CA SER A 281 14.69 27.30 2.91
C SER A 281 14.03 28.14 4.00
N GLY A 282 12.88 27.72 4.54
CA GLY A 282 12.10 28.50 5.50
C GLY A 282 11.35 29.70 4.89
N ASP A 283 11.12 29.71 3.56
CA ASP A 283 10.32 30.75 2.90
C ASP A 283 8.82 30.46 3.11
N THR A 284 8.30 30.91 4.24
CA THR A 284 6.91 30.67 4.65
C THR A 284 5.90 31.33 3.72
N GLN A 285 6.21 32.50 3.15
CA GLN A 285 5.30 33.21 2.26
C GLN A 285 5.07 32.43 0.96
N LEU A 286 6.14 31.94 0.34
CA LEU A 286 6.03 31.14 -0.89
C LEU A 286 5.45 29.75 -0.61
N PHE A 287 5.78 29.15 0.55
CA PHE A 287 5.20 27.87 0.97
C PHE A 287 3.68 27.97 1.18
N ASP A 288 3.20 29.00 1.88
CA ASP A 288 1.77 29.24 2.11
C ASP A 288 1.02 29.55 0.81
N LYS A 289 1.67 30.22 -0.15
CA LYS A 289 1.12 30.39 -1.50
C LYS A 289 0.87 29.04 -2.17
N TYR A 290 1.86 28.15 -2.20
CA TYR A 290 1.69 26.82 -2.79
C TYR A 290 0.63 25.99 -2.05
N LYS A 291 0.53 26.13 -0.73
CA LYS A 291 -0.52 25.50 0.06
C LYS A 291 -1.92 25.95 -0.38
N ALA A 292 -2.11 27.25 -0.59
CA ALA A 292 -3.39 27.79 -1.07
C ALA A 292 -3.72 27.30 -2.49
N GLU A 293 -2.74 27.28 -3.38
CA GLU A 293 -2.89 26.75 -4.75
C GLU A 293 -3.22 25.26 -4.76
N PHE A 294 -2.60 24.46 -3.89
CA PHE A 294 -2.91 23.04 -3.73
C PHE A 294 -4.36 22.80 -3.27
N ILE A 295 -4.84 23.58 -2.29
CA ILE A 295 -6.22 23.48 -1.80
C ILE A 295 -7.21 23.85 -2.91
N GLU A 296 -6.92 24.91 -3.68
CA GLU A 296 -7.79 25.33 -4.79
C GLU A 296 -7.79 24.32 -5.94
N LEU A 297 -6.61 23.82 -6.34
CA LEU A 297 -6.50 22.80 -7.39
C LEU A 297 -7.29 21.55 -7.05
N THR A 298 -7.19 21.05 -5.81
CA THR A 298 -7.94 19.88 -5.35
C THR A 298 -9.45 20.13 -5.24
N ARG A 299 -9.88 21.39 -5.04
CA ARG A 299 -11.30 21.77 -5.00
C ARG A 299 -11.97 21.69 -6.37
N GLN A 300 -11.20 21.89 -7.45
CA GLN A 300 -11.72 21.92 -8.82
C GLN A 300 -12.10 20.54 -9.36
N ASP A 301 -11.65 19.47 -8.70
CA ASP A 301 -11.93 18.10 -9.09
C ASP A 301 -12.95 17.46 -8.12
N PRO A 302 -14.13 17.04 -8.61
CA PRO A 302 -15.16 16.43 -7.77
C PRO A 302 -14.65 15.23 -6.94
N LEU A 303 -13.69 14.47 -7.46
CA LEU A 303 -13.13 13.32 -6.75
C LEU A 303 -12.37 13.72 -5.48
N PHE A 304 -11.76 14.91 -5.47
CA PHE A 304 -10.95 15.39 -4.36
C PHE A 304 -11.67 16.44 -3.50
N LEU A 305 -12.93 16.77 -3.78
CA LEU A 305 -13.65 17.84 -3.08
C LEU A 305 -13.73 17.62 -1.56
N HIS A 306 -14.07 16.40 -1.11
CA HIS A 306 -14.14 16.09 0.32
C HIS A 306 -12.75 16.20 0.98
N PHE A 307 -11.70 15.72 0.31
CA PHE A 307 -10.32 15.87 0.76
C PHE A 307 -9.93 17.36 0.85
N SER A 308 -10.22 18.16 -0.17
CA SER A 308 -9.93 19.60 -0.22
C SER A 308 -10.55 20.37 0.96
N GLN A 309 -11.79 20.05 1.31
CA GLN A 309 -12.54 20.72 2.38
C GLN A 309 -12.07 20.35 3.79
N ASN A 310 -11.67 19.09 4.00
CA ASN A 310 -11.48 18.56 5.36
C ASN A 310 -10.03 18.24 5.71
N ALA A 311 -9.21 17.89 4.72
CA ALA A 311 -7.91 17.25 4.95
C ALA A 311 -6.74 17.97 4.25
N ALA A 312 -6.95 18.55 3.07
CA ALA A 312 -5.88 19.17 2.28
C ALA A 312 -4.98 20.15 3.07
N PRO A 313 -5.50 21.06 3.90
CA PRO A 313 -4.65 21.97 4.68
C PRO A 313 -3.77 21.27 5.72
N LEU A 314 -4.22 20.11 6.23
CA LEU A 314 -3.53 19.32 7.25
C LEU A 314 -2.44 18.43 6.63
N PHE A 315 -2.71 17.88 5.45
CA PHE A 315 -1.82 16.93 4.79
C PHE A 315 -0.79 17.57 3.84
N PHE A 316 -0.95 18.85 3.48
CA PHE A 316 -0.03 19.52 2.53
C PHE A 316 1.45 19.39 2.93
N ASP A 317 1.83 19.79 4.15
CA ASP A 317 3.23 19.75 4.59
C ASP A 317 3.80 18.33 4.62
N ARG A 318 2.97 17.36 5.07
CA ARG A 318 3.34 15.94 5.05
C ARG A 318 3.61 15.45 3.63
N MET A 319 2.72 15.77 2.69
CA MET A 319 2.84 15.39 1.29
C MET A 319 4.05 16.05 0.61
N VAL A 320 4.36 17.32 0.93
CA VAL A 320 5.61 17.97 0.46
C VAL A 320 6.82 17.22 1.01
N GLY A 321 6.80 16.80 2.27
CA GLY A 321 7.85 15.98 2.87
C GLY A 321 8.07 14.66 2.12
N TRP A 322 7.00 13.96 1.75
CA TRP A 322 7.12 12.75 0.94
C TRP A 322 7.67 13.00 -0.45
N VAL A 323 7.16 13.98 -1.19
CA VAL A 323 7.67 14.29 -2.54
C VAL A 323 9.13 14.74 -2.49
N SER A 324 9.53 15.40 -1.40
CA SER A 324 10.92 15.82 -1.18
C SER A 324 11.84 14.61 -1.04
N ASN A 325 11.45 13.60 -0.26
CA ASN A 325 12.27 12.43 0.03
C ASN A 325 12.16 11.33 -1.05
N GLY A 326 10.97 11.16 -1.64
CA GLY A 326 10.62 10.01 -2.46
C GLY A 326 10.35 8.77 -1.62
N PHE A 327 9.62 7.83 -2.19
CA PHE A 327 9.31 6.55 -1.56
C PHE A 327 10.57 5.78 -1.14
N ARG A 328 11.63 5.80 -1.97
CA ARG A 328 12.85 5.01 -1.72
C ARG A 328 13.66 5.44 -0.49
N ASN A 329 13.48 6.67 0.00
CA ASN A 329 14.37 7.27 1.01
C ASN A 329 13.72 7.42 2.40
N GLY A 330 12.59 6.77 2.67
CA GLY A 330 12.10 6.63 4.04
C GLY A 330 10.63 6.96 4.25
N TYR A 331 9.77 6.05 3.78
CA TYR A 331 8.46 5.63 4.32
C TYR A 331 8.26 4.25 3.66
N PHE A 332 8.15 3.11 4.35
CA PHE A 332 7.57 2.77 5.66
C PHE A 332 8.58 2.31 6.70
#